data_AF-A0A150MR50-F1
#
_entry.id   AF-A0A150MR50-F1
#
_cell.length_a   1.000
_cell.length_b   1.000
_cell.length_c   1.000
_cell.angle_alpha   90.00
_cell.angle_beta   90.00
_cell.angle_gamma   90.00
#
_symmetry.space_group_name_H-M   'P 1'
#
loop_
_entity.id
_entity.type
_entity.pdbx_description
1 polymer ?
#
loop_
_entity_poly.entity_id
_entity_poly.type
_entity_poly.pdbx_seq_one_letter_code
_entity_poly.pdbx_strand_id
1 'polypeptide(L)'
;MQKVKLPKNIVRYVEHNLYYYHEYLRDIERLRKDILYGRDNNDENIGGGRGNLPSSPTEQRAIELVTHRRLEKLERVTHAIKTVYEALPDEKRKLIKLKYWTRPQRYTWDGIAEQLCVTRITCLRWRNEIVYAIAELLGETDA
;
A
#
# COMPACT_ATOMS: atom_id res chain seq x y z
N MET A 1 13.77 -9.51 23.20
CA MET A 1 13.20 -8.14 23.22
C MET A 1 11.69 -8.23 23.27
N GLN A 2 11.06 -7.63 24.27
CA GLN A 2 9.60 -7.59 24.39
C GLN A 2 9.08 -6.61 23.33
N LYS A 3 8.30 -7.08 22.34
CA LYS A 3 7.76 -6.20 21.29
C LYS A 3 6.80 -5.20 21.92
N VAL A 4 7.08 -3.91 21.76
CA VAL A 4 6.21 -2.82 22.26
C VAL A 4 4.87 -2.90 21.53
N LYS A 5 3.79 -2.65 22.25
CA LYS A 5 2.44 -2.67 21.68
C LYS A 5 2.26 -1.46 20.78
N LEU A 6 2.03 -1.69 19.48
CA LEU A 6 1.77 -0.62 18.53
C LEU A 6 0.50 0.18 18.87
N PRO A 7 0.52 1.51 18.70
CA PRO A 7 -0.67 2.36 18.74
C PRO A 7 -1.74 1.91 17.72
N LYS A 8 -3.02 2.09 18.09
CA LYS A 8 -4.15 1.63 17.25
C LYS A 8 -4.20 2.28 15.87
N ASN A 9 -3.77 3.53 15.75
CA ASN A 9 -3.69 4.26 14.48
C ASN A 9 -2.65 3.64 13.54
N ILE A 10 -1.48 3.25 14.04
CA ILE A 10 -0.43 2.60 13.24
C ILE A 10 -0.90 1.22 12.77
N VAL A 11 -1.52 0.44 13.66
CA VAL A 11 -2.10 -0.87 13.27
C VAL A 11 -3.11 -0.71 12.14
N ARG A 12 -4.02 0.26 12.24
CA ARG A 12 -5.01 0.55 11.19
C ARG A 12 -4.36 1.00 9.89
N TYR A 13 -3.35 1.86 9.98
CA TYR A 13 -2.59 2.34 8.82
C TYR A 13 -1.95 1.16 8.08
N VAL A 14 -1.21 0.30 8.76
CA VAL A 14 -0.57 -0.87 8.16
C VAL A 14 -1.60 -1.85 7.58
N GLU A 15 -2.68 -2.16 8.31
CA GLU A 15 -3.74 -3.05 7.80
C GLU A 15 -4.43 -2.46 6.55
N HIS A 16 -4.65 -1.15 6.49
CA HIS A 16 -5.12 -0.48 5.29
C HIS A 16 -4.15 -0.71 4.12
N ASN A 17 -2.86 -0.45 4.31
CA ASN A 17 -1.87 -0.65 3.25
C ASN A 17 -1.81 -2.12 2.78
N LEU A 18 -1.95 -3.09 3.69
CA LEU A 18 -2.04 -4.51 3.33
C LEU A 18 -3.24 -4.83 2.44
N TYR A 19 -4.41 -4.25 2.74
CA TYR A 19 -5.62 -4.43 1.94
C TYR A 19 -5.50 -3.86 0.52
N TYR A 20 -4.81 -2.73 0.37
CA TYR A 20 -4.66 -2.01 -0.89
C TYR A 20 -3.35 -2.33 -1.62
N TYR A 21 -2.55 -3.28 -1.13
CA TYR A 21 -1.24 -3.62 -1.69
C TYR A 21 -1.24 -3.80 -3.22
N HIS A 22 -2.16 -4.61 -3.75
CA HIS A 22 -2.24 -4.85 -5.20
C HIS A 22 -2.74 -3.63 -5.99
N GLU A 23 -3.56 -2.77 -5.37
CA GLU A 23 -3.97 -1.49 -5.97
C GLU A 23 -2.77 -0.54 -6.04
N TYR A 24 -1.96 -0.46 -4.99
CA TYR A 24 -0.75 0.35 -4.97
C TYR A 24 0.26 -0.09 -6.01
N LEU A 25 0.43 -1.40 -6.26
CA LEU A 25 1.30 -1.87 -7.34
C LEU A 25 0.84 -1.36 -8.71
N ARG A 26 -0.47 -1.36 -8.98
CA ARG A 26 -1.03 -0.82 -10.23
C ARG A 26 -0.88 0.70 -10.32
N ASP A 27 -1.08 1.40 -9.21
CA ASP A 27 -0.90 2.84 -9.14
C ASP A 27 0.56 3.25 -9.35
N ILE A 28 1.52 2.51 -8.79
CA ILE A 28 2.96 2.72 -9.03
C ILE A 28 3.27 2.53 -10.52
N GLU A 29 2.77 1.47 -11.14
CA GLU A 29 2.98 1.24 -12.57
C GLU A 29 2.40 2.38 -13.42
N ARG A 30 1.18 2.84 -13.10
CA ARG A 30 0.54 3.97 -13.76
C ARG A 30 1.36 5.25 -13.61
N LEU A 31 1.74 5.60 -12.38
CA LEU A 31 2.51 6.81 -12.10
C LEU A 31 3.87 6.80 -12.81
N ARG A 32 4.53 5.64 -12.88
CA ARG A 32 5.80 5.50 -13.63
C ARG A 32 5.58 5.71 -15.14
N LYS A 33 4.48 5.21 -15.71
CA LYS A 33 4.13 5.46 -17.11
C LYS A 33 3.83 6.94 -17.35
N ASP A 34 3.06 7.58 -16.47
CA ASP A 34 2.73 9.00 -16.55
C ASP A 34 4.00 9.88 -16.50
N ILE A 35 5.01 9.49 -15.70
CA ILE A 35 6.30 10.19 -15.64
C ILE A 35 7.13 9.95 -16.91
N LEU A 36 7.17 8.71 -17.42
CA LEU A 36 8.03 8.34 -18.55
C LEU A 36 7.51 8.89 -19.89
N TYR A 37 6.21 8.77 -20.13
CA TYR A 37 5.58 9.17 -21.39
C TYR A 37 5.05 10.60 -21.34
N GLY A 38 5.13 11.26 -20.18
CA GLY A 38 4.38 12.47 -19.87
C GLY A 38 2.88 12.17 -19.79
N ARG A 39 2.11 13.07 -19.16
CA ARG A 39 0.69 13.18 -19.57
C ARG A 39 0.75 13.59 -21.02
N ASP A 40 0.40 12.69 -21.93
CA ASP A 40 0.08 13.09 -23.30
C ASP A 40 -0.92 14.25 -23.19
N ASN A 41 -0.45 15.46 -23.44
CA ASN A 41 -1.30 16.62 -23.70
C ASN A 41 -1.93 16.45 -25.09
N ASN A 42 -2.36 15.25 -25.45
CA ASN A 42 -3.28 15.00 -26.56
C ASN A 42 -4.69 15.42 -26.10
N ASP A 43 -4.81 16.65 -25.60
CA ASP A 43 -6.05 17.38 -25.71
C ASP A 43 -6.08 17.86 -27.15
N GLU A 44 -6.68 17.06 -28.03
CA GLU A 44 -7.10 17.48 -29.37
C GLU A 44 -8.24 18.53 -29.27
N ASN A 45 -8.12 19.53 -28.40
CA ASN A 45 -8.96 20.72 -28.43
C ASN A 45 -8.49 21.67 -29.54
N ILE A 46 -8.50 21.14 -30.78
CA ILE A 46 -8.61 21.96 -31.98
C ILE A 46 -10.09 22.33 -32.09
N GLY A 47 -10.52 23.23 -31.21
CA GLY A 47 -11.94 23.50 -30.95
C GLY A 47 -12.22 24.92 -30.48
N GLY A 48 -11.57 25.90 -31.12
CA GLY A 48 -12.02 27.30 -31.24
C GLY A 48 -12.59 28.01 -30.01
N GLY A 49 -11.78 28.89 -29.39
CA GLY A 49 -12.31 30.00 -28.61
C GLY A 49 -11.46 30.43 -27.42
N ARG A 50 -10.62 31.45 -27.62
CA ARG A 50 -10.06 32.39 -26.63
C ARG A 50 -10.03 31.93 -25.16
N GLY A 51 -8.85 31.50 -24.73
CA GLY A 51 -8.49 31.37 -23.31
C GLY A 51 -6.99 31.15 -23.16
N ASN A 52 -6.19 32.18 -23.40
CA ASN A 52 -4.75 32.14 -23.16
C ASN A 52 -4.50 32.18 -21.63
N LEU A 53 -4.78 31.10 -20.91
CA LEU A 53 -4.23 30.91 -19.58
C LEU A 53 -2.79 30.43 -19.79
N PRO A 54 -1.75 31.19 -19.37
CA PRO A 54 -0.42 30.65 -19.37
C PRO A 54 -0.42 29.51 -18.35
N SER A 55 -0.32 28.26 -18.83
CA SER A 55 -0.02 27.12 -17.98
C SER A 55 1.30 27.46 -17.29
N SER A 56 1.23 27.89 -16.03
CA SER A 56 2.39 28.45 -15.36
C SER A 56 3.41 27.31 -15.20
N PRO A 57 4.66 27.48 -15.64
CA PRO A 57 5.72 26.49 -15.40
C PRO A 57 5.85 26.09 -13.92
N THR A 58 5.43 26.98 -13.01
CA THR A 58 5.35 26.72 -11.57
C THR A 58 4.27 25.71 -11.21
N GLU A 59 3.09 25.77 -11.83
CA GLU A 59 1.98 24.84 -11.58
C GLU A 59 2.33 23.43 -12.09
N GLN A 60 2.92 23.34 -13.29
CA GLN A 60 3.37 22.06 -13.85
C GLN A 60 4.42 21.39 -12.96
N ARG A 61 5.45 22.15 -12.53
CA ARG A 61 6.48 21.67 -11.60
C ARG A 61 5.91 21.25 -10.24
N ALA A 62 4.90 21.96 -9.74
CA ALA A 62 4.24 21.58 -8.49
C ALA A 62 3.51 20.23 -8.61
N ILE A 63 2.81 20.01 -9.74
CA ILE A 63 2.11 18.74 -10.03
C ILE A 63 3.11 17.57 -10.14
N GLU A 64 4.22 17.78 -10.85
CA GLU A 64 5.30 16.78 -10.96
C GLU A 64 5.86 16.42 -9.59
N LEU A 65 6.18 17.42 -8.75
CA LEU A 65 6.74 17.19 -7.42
C LEU A 65 5.78 16.40 -6.51
N VAL A 66 4.49 16.73 -6.54
CA VAL A 66 3.47 15.99 -5.79
C VAL A 66 3.36 14.55 -6.29
N THR A 67 3.44 14.34 -7.60
CA THR A 67 3.41 13.01 -8.22
C THR A 67 4.61 12.16 -7.80
N HIS A 68 5.82 12.73 -7.81
CA HIS A 68 7.04 12.06 -7.34
C HIS A 68 6.96 11.67 -5.87
N ARG A 69 6.51 12.58 -4.99
CA ARG A 69 6.34 12.28 -3.55
C ARG A 69 5.30 11.18 -3.32
N ARG A 70 4.21 11.18 -4.09
CA ARG A 70 3.20 10.11 -4.02
C ARG A 70 3.80 8.76 -4.44
N LEU A 71 4.56 8.74 -5.54
CA LEU A 71 5.23 7.53 -6.03
C LEU A 71 6.19 6.98 -4.98
N GLU A 72 7.08 7.81 -4.45
CA GLU A 72 8.06 7.41 -3.43
C GLU A 72 7.38 6.81 -2.19
N LYS A 73 6.28 7.42 -1.73
CA LYS A 73 5.50 6.90 -0.60
C LYS A 73 4.91 5.52 -0.88
N LEU A 74 4.30 5.33 -2.06
CA LEU A 74 3.72 4.03 -2.43
C LEU A 74 4.80 2.96 -2.59
N GLU A 75 5.94 3.30 -3.19
CA GLU A 75 7.08 2.40 -3.32
C GLU A 75 7.64 1.99 -1.96
N ARG A 76 7.82 2.93 -1.03
CA ARG A 76 8.25 2.63 0.35
C ARG A 76 7.29 1.66 1.05
N VAL A 77 5.98 1.91 0.97
CA VAL A 77 4.96 1.06 1.59
C VAL A 77 4.93 -0.34 0.97
N THR A 78 4.85 -0.42 -0.35
CA THR A 78 4.79 -1.71 -1.05
C THR A 78 6.07 -2.52 -0.88
N HIS A 79 7.23 -1.85 -0.86
CA HIS A 79 8.51 -2.49 -0.56
C HIS A 79 8.52 -3.09 0.85
N ALA A 80 8.12 -2.33 1.88
CA ALA A 80 8.05 -2.85 3.25
C ALA A 80 7.13 -4.07 3.37
N ILE A 81 5.93 -4.02 2.76
CA ILE A 81 4.99 -5.15 2.75
C ILE A 81 5.60 -6.36 2.04
N LYS A 82 6.20 -6.16 0.86
CA LYS A 82 6.81 -7.23 0.07
C LYS A 82 7.95 -7.90 0.83
N THR A 83 8.86 -7.11 1.39
CA THR A 83 10.01 -7.59 2.16
C THR A 83 9.57 -8.43 3.36
N VAL A 84 8.60 -7.96 4.14
CA VAL A 84 8.06 -8.77 5.25
C VAL A 84 7.39 -10.03 4.72
N TYR A 85 6.53 -9.92 3.70
CA TYR A 85 5.79 -11.05 3.16
C TYR A 85 6.70 -12.16 2.63
N GLU A 86 7.78 -11.81 1.94
CA GLU A 86 8.74 -12.77 1.38
C GLU A 86 9.55 -13.50 2.46
N ALA A 87 9.79 -12.86 3.61
CA ALA A 87 10.46 -13.46 4.76
C ALA A 87 9.55 -14.35 5.64
N LEU A 88 8.22 -14.34 5.41
CA LEU A 88 7.29 -15.10 6.23
C LEU A 88 7.24 -16.59 5.86
N PRO A 89 7.09 -17.48 6.85
CA PRO A 89 6.69 -18.87 6.63
C PRO A 89 5.37 -18.99 5.86
N ASP A 90 5.19 -20.10 5.15
CA ASP A 90 4.04 -20.37 4.27
C ASP A 90 2.69 -20.17 4.93
N GLU A 91 2.54 -20.61 6.18
CA GLU A 91 1.30 -20.48 6.95
C GLU A 91 0.92 -19.01 7.18
N LYS A 92 1.90 -18.17 7.52
CA LYS A 92 1.69 -16.72 7.72
C LYS A 92 1.44 -16.01 6.38
N ARG A 93 2.08 -16.46 5.29
CA ARG A 93 1.77 -15.99 3.94
C ARG A 93 0.34 -16.33 3.53
N LYS A 94 -0.14 -17.54 3.87
CA LYS A 94 -1.52 -17.97 3.64
C LYS A 94 -2.52 -17.14 4.45
N LEU A 95 -2.20 -16.77 5.69
CA LEU A 95 -2.98 -15.80 6.48
C LEU A 95 -3.15 -14.48 5.74
N ILE A 96 -2.06 -13.88 5.24
CA ILE A 96 -2.13 -12.59 4.53
C ILE A 96 -3.01 -12.71 3.30
N LYS A 97 -2.80 -13.75 2.48
CA LYS A 97 -3.61 -14.03 1.30
C LYS A 97 -5.09 -14.11 1.65
N LEU A 98 -5.47 -14.98 2.59
CA LEU A 98 -6.85 -15.21 2.99
C LEU A 98 -7.51 -13.96 3.60
N LYS A 99 -6.77 -13.18 4.39
CA LYS A 99 -7.34 -12.04 5.13
C LYS A 99 -7.38 -10.76 4.32
N TYR A 100 -6.31 -10.45 3.59
CA TYR A 100 -6.12 -9.12 2.99
C TYR A 100 -6.26 -9.13 1.47
N TRP A 101 -5.86 -10.20 0.78
CA TRP A 101 -5.78 -10.22 -0.69
C TRP A 101 -6.87 -11.03 -1.39
N THR A 102 -7.56 -11.94 -0.69
CA THR A 102 -8.73 -12.64 -1.23
C THR A 102 -9.92 -11.67 -1.35
N ARG A 103 -10.55 -11.64 -2.53
CA ARG A 103 -11.76 -10.86 -2.83
C ARG A 103 -12.79 -11.77 -3.53
N PRO A 104 -14.04 -11.88 -3.01
CA PRO A 104 -14.52 -11.36 -1.74
C PRO A 104 -13.90 -12.10 -0.54
N GLN A 105 -13.59 -11.37 0.54
CA GLN A 105 -13.09 -11.96 1.78
C GLN A 105 -14.28 -12.45 2.62
N ARG A 106 -14.56 -13.75 2.59
CA ARG A 106 -15.77 -14.34 3.23
C ARG A 106 -15.52 -14.93 4.62
N TYR A 107 -14.27 -15.19 4.98
CA TYR A 107 -13.94 -15.87 6.23
C TYR A 107 -13.85 -14.92 7.41
N THR A 108 -14.46 -15.29 8.54
CA THR A 108 -14.17 -14.65 9.83
C THR A 108 -12.75 -15.03 10.29
N TRP A 109 -12.28 -14.42 11.38
CA TRP A 109 -11.01 -14.85 11.98
C TRP A 109 -11.02 -16.33 12.39
N ASP A 110 -12.16 -16.85 12.83
CA ASP A 110 -12.32 -18.27 13.16
C ASP A 110 -12.25 -19.13 11.91
N GLY A 111 -12.93 -18.74 10.83
CA GLY A 111 -12.84 -19.46 9.55
C GLY A 111 -11.42 -19.43 8.98
N ILE A 112 -10.69 -18.31 9.08
CA ILE A 112 -9.28 -18.24 8.67
C ILE A 112 -8.43 -19.18 9.53
N ALA A 113 -8.66 -19.22 10.84
CA ALA A 113 -7.92 -20.09 11.74
C ALA A 113 -8.14 -21.58 11.41
N GLU A 114 -9.37 -21.95 11.09
CA GLU A 114 -9.71 -23.30 10.59
C GLU A 114 -9.00 -23.63 9.28
N GLN A 115 -8.99 -22.72 8.30
CA GLN A 115 -8.27 -22.90 7.02
C GLN A 115 -6.75 -23.01 7.17
N LEU A 116 -6.21 -22.55 8.30
CA LEU A 116 -4.80 -22.60 8.65
C LEU A 116 -4.48 -23.70 9.66
N CYS A 117 -5.48 -24.47 10.13
CA CYS A 117 -5.34 -25.48 11.18
C CYS A 117 -4.70 -24.93 12.47
N VAL A 118 -4.99 -23.69 12.84
CA VAL A 118 -4.49 -23.05 14.07
C VAL A 118 -5.62 -22.44 14.89
N THR A 119 -5.33 -22.02 16.11
CA THR A 119 -6.32 -21.31 16.94
C THR A 119 -6.49 -19.85 16.49
N ARG A 120 -7.66 -19.27 16.77
CA ARG A 120 -7.92 -17.83 16.57
C ARG A 120 -6.86 -16.95 17.24
N ILE A 121 -6.42 -17.32 18.44
CA ILE A 121 -5.40 -16.56 19.20
C ILE A 121 -4.08 -16.59 18.44
N THR A 122 -3.68 -17.74 17.89
CA THR A 122 -2.48 -17.87 17.05
C THR A 122 -2.57 -16.98 15.81
N CYS A 123 -3.72 -16.97 15.10
CA CYS A 123 -3.94 -16.08 13.96
C CYS A 123 -3.78 -14.60 14.33
N LEU A 124 -4.40 -14.16 15.43
CA LEU A 124 -4.30 -12.78 15.88
C LEU A 124 -2.88 -12.41 16.31
N ARG A 125 -2.14 -13.34 16.92
CA ARG A 125 -0.73 -13.15 17.26
C ARG A 125 0.12 -13.00 15.99
N TRP A 126 -0.05 -13.87 15.01
CA TRP A 126 0.63 -13.76 13.72
C TRP A 126 0.31 -12.45 13.02
N ARG A 127 -0.96 -12.02 13.02
CA ARG A 127 -1.37 -10.71 12.50
C ARG A 127 -0.59 -9.59 13.18
N ASN A 128 -0.50 -9.60 14.50
CA ASN A 128 0.21 -8.56 15.25
C ASN A 128 1.72 -8.58 14.95
N GLU A 129 2.33 -9.76 14.83
CA GLU A 129 3.75 -9.90 14.47
C GLU A 129 4.05 -9.34 13.07
N ILE A 130 3.18 -9.64 12.09
CA ILE A 130 3.31 -9.16 10.71
C ILE A 130 3.14 -7.65 10.65
N VAL A 131 2.09 -7.12 11.29
CA VAL A 131 1.82 -5.68 11.34
C VAL A 131 2.98 -4.93 12.01
N TYR A 132 3.53 -5.49 13.09
CA TYR A 132 4.71 -4.94 13.75
C TYR A 132 5.92 -4.89 12.82
N ALA A 133 6.25 -5.99 12.14
CA ALA A 133 7.39 -6.03 11.24
C ALA A 133 7.27 -5.03 10.08
N ILE A 134 6.06 -4.83 9.55
CA ILE A 134 5.83 -3.83 8.50
C ILE A 134 5.98 -2.41 9.08
N ALA A 135 5.41 -2.14 10.27
CA ALA A 135 5.55 -0.82 10.92
C ALA A 135 7.01 -0.48 11.23
N GLU A 136 7.79 -1.45 11.67
CA GLU A 136 9.23 -1.32 11.95
C GLU A 136 10.01 -0.93 10.69
N LEU A 137 9.79 -1.62 9.56
CA LEU A 137 10.41 -1.25 8.28
C LEU A 137 9.96 0.13 7.77
N LEU A 138 8.75 0.56 8.13
CA LEU A 138 8.26 1.89 7.81
C LEU A 138 8.79 2.97 8.76
N GLY A 139 9.45 2.62 9.86
CA GLY A 139 9.91 3.57 10.88
C GLY A 139 8.76 4.17 11.70
N GLU A 140 7.63 3.46 11.80
CA GLU A 140 6.43 3.89 12.52
C GLU A 140 6.38 3.35 13.97
N THR A 141 7.42 2.64 14.42
CA THR A 141 7.49 2.05 15.78
C THR A 141 7.98 3.02 16.85
N ASP A 142 8.69 4.08 16.47
CA ASP A 142 9.35 5.03 17.37
C ASP A 142 8.59 6.37 17.52
N ALA A 143 7.35 6.42 17.05
CA ALA A 143 6.48 7.61 17.04
C ALA A 143 5.56 7.73 18.26
#